data_AF-A0A6B4JRC1-F1
#
_entry.id   AF-A0A6B4JRC1-F1
#
_cell.length_a   1.000
_cell.length_b   1.000
_cell.length_c   1.000
_cell.angle_alpha   90.00
_cell.angle_beta   90.00
_cell.angle_gamma   90.00
#
_symmetry.space_group_name_H-M   'P 1'
#
loop_
_entity.id
_entity.type
_entity.pdbx_description
1 polymer ?
#
loop_
_entity_poly.entity_id
_entity_poly.type
_entity_poly.pdbx_seq_one_letter_code
_entity_poly.pdbx_strand_id
1 'polypeptide(L)'
;MNKIKLRDCQLNFNKLKNIICIATFGSYNETCFDKNRSDIDVMILSINELEWEDEIEIEDYLTPILKNYFQHDNIHITFITGFVYPFGELLINSNDKIIILEEKYLDYVLGYSTFKRDREYLEIIREENLKDLKENRNGLL
;
A
#
# COMPACT_ATOMS: atom_id res chain seq x y z
N MET A 1 16.48 8.31 12.74
CA MET A 1 16.05 7.02 13.32
C MET A 1 16.24 5.97 12.24
N ASN A 2 16.92 4.86 12.52
CA ASN A 2 16.98 3.77 11.55
C ASN A 2 15.58 3.13 11.50
N LYS A 3 14.90 3.26 10.35
CA LYS A 3 13.58 2.69 10.15
C LYS A 3 13.71 1.18 10.08
N ILE A 4 12.93 0.49 10.91
CA ILE A 4 12.81 -0.96 10.88
C ILE A 4 12.06 -1.30 9.59
N LYS A 5 12.54 -2.29 8.84
CA LYS A 5 11.90 -2.69 7.58
C LYS A 5 10.92 -3.83 7.84
N LEU A 6 9.67 -3.68 7.42
CA LEU A 6 8.66 -4.74 7.39
C LEU A 6 9.20 -6.04 6.79
N ARG A 7 9.98 -5.97 5.70
CA ARG A 7 10.48 -7.17 5.01
C ARG A 7 11.31 -8.12 5.89
N ASP A 8 11.83 -7.61 7.01
CA ASP A 8 12.62 -8.38 7.97
C ASP A 8 11.76 -8.92 9.14
N CYS A 9 10.44 -8.64 9.14
CA CYS A 9 9.47 -9.11 10.12
C CYS A 9 9.15 -10.60 9.93
N GLN A 10 9.16 -11.36 11.01
CA GLN A 10 8.83 -12.79 10.98
C GLN A 10 7.33 -12.99 11.10
N LEU A 11 6.71 -13.54 10.06
CA LEU A 11 5.29 -13.87 10.02
C LEU A 11 5.09 -15.37 9.75
N ASN A 12 4.08 -15.96 10.38
CA ASN A 12 3.56 -17.26 10.03
C ASN A 12 2.62 -17.16 8.82
N PHE A 13 3.11 -17.51 7.63
CA PHE A 13 2.33 -17.43 6.39
C PHE A 13 1.09 -18.34 6.34
N ASN A 14 1.02 -19.37 7.20
CA ASN A 14 -0.19 -20.21 7.30
C ASN A 14 -1.42 -19.45 7.82
N LYS A 15 -1.20 -18.31 8.50
CA LYS A 15 -2.24 -17.38 8.97
C LYS A 15 -2.62 -16.32 7.94
N LEU A 16 -1.94 -16.28 6.79
CA LEU A 16 -2.10 -15.26 5.75
C LEU A 16 -2.57 -15.93 4.45
N LYS A 17 -3.61 -16.77 4.56
CA LYS A 17 -4.22 -17.41 3.40
C LYS A 17 -4.79 -16.35 2.48
N ASN A 18 -4.69 -16.60 1.17
CA ASN A 18 -5.16 -15.68 0.13
C ASN A 18 -4.46 -14.30 0.11
N ILE A 19 -3.38 -14.10 0.88
CA ILE A 19 -2.57 -12.88 0.81
C ILE A 19 -1.38 -13.10 -0.12
N ILE A 20 -1.21 -12.18 -1.07
CA ILE A 20 -0.11 -12.15 -2.04
C ILE A 20 1.09 -11.42 -1.46
N CYS A 21 0.87 -10.22 -0.91
CA CYS A 21 1.93 -9.32 -0.49
C CYS A 21 1.46 -8.40 0.65
N ILE A 22 2.39 -8.04 1.54
CA ILE A 22 2.20 -7.02 2.58
C ILE A 22 3.29 -5.98 2.41
N ALA A 23 2.96 -4.69 2.37
CA ALA A 23 3.93 -3.61 2.15
C ALA A 23 3.65 -2.43 3.08
N THR A 24 4.69 -1.73 3.55
CA THR A 24 4.49 -0.41 4.15
C THR A 24 4.28 0.63 3.06
N PHE A 25 3.47 1.64 3.35
CA PHE A 25 3.29 2.81 2.50
C PHE A 25 3.13 4.08 3.34
N GLY A 26 2.78 5.19 2.68
CA GLY A 26 2.52 6.45 3.36
C GLY A 26 3.78 7.09 3.96
N SER A 27 3.57 7.89 5.00
CA SER A 27 4.62 8.74 5.57
C SER A 27 5.78 7.95 6.15
N TYR A 28 5.56 6.69 6.59
CA TYR A 28 6.60 5.84 7.16
C TYR A 28 7.77 5.60 6.21
N ASN A 29 7.57 5.65 4.89
CA ASN A 29 8.65 5.51 3.93
C ASN A 29 9.33 6.84 3.57
N GLU A 30 8.78 7.96 4.01
CA GLU A 30 9.19 9.32 3.64
C GLU A 30 9.99 10.04 4.74
N THR A 31 10.63 11.15 4.37
CA THR A 31 11.40 11.97 5.33
C THR A 31 10.53 12.73 6.33
N CYS A 32 9.23 12.88 6.03
CA CYS A 32 8.26 13.60 6.86
C CYS A 32 7.66 12.76 8.00
N PHE A 33 8.05 11.49 8.16
CA PHE A 33 7.56 10.63 9.25
C PHE A 33 7.88 11.23 10.64
N ASP A 34 6.84 11.42 11.45
CA ASP A 34 6.97 11.84 12.85
C ASP A 34 6.38 10.75 13.75
N LYS A 35 7.24 10.03 14.48
CA LYS A 35 6.82 8.91 15.34
C LYS A 35 5.74 9.31 16.38
N ASN A 36 5.64 10.58 16.76
CA ASN A 36 4.67 11.04 17.74
C ASN A 36 3.30 11.41 17.14
N ARG A 37 3.21 11.53 15.81
CA ARG A 37 2.02 12.03 15.11
C ARG A 37 1.53 11.15 13.97
N SER A 38 2.46 10.52 13.26
CA SER A 38 2.21 9.63 12.14
C SER A 38 1.85 8.23 12.63
N ASP A 39 0.91 7.61 11.94
CA ASP A 39 0.72 6.17 11.86
C ASP A 39 1.76 5.50 10.95
N ILE A 40 1.83 4.16 11.05
CA ILE A 40 2.48 3.32 10.06
C ILE A 40 1.38 2.64 9.25
N ASP A 41 1.28 3.04 7.98
CA ASP A 41 0.36 2.45 7.03
C ASP A 41 0.93 1.14 6.45
N VAL A 42 0.15 0.07 6.52
CA VAL A 42 0.48 -1.25 6.02
C VAL A 42 -0.61 -1.71 5.06
N MET A 43 -0.22 -2.02 3.83
CA MET A 43 -1.11 -2.47 2.78
C MET A 43 -1.02 -3.98 2.61
N ILE A 44 -2.17 -4.62 2.44
CA ILE A 44 -2.30 -6.07 2.25
C ILE A 44 -2.98 -6.31 0.90
N LEU A 45 -2.25 -6.93 -0.03
CA LEU A 45 -2.78 -7.37 -1.31
C LEU A 45 -3.27 -8.81 -1.19
N SER A 46 -4.55 -9.06 -1.42
CA SER A 46 -5.12 -10.40 -1.48
C SER A 46 -5.39 -10.88 -2.92
N ILE A 47 -5.53 -12.19 -3.07
CA ILE A 47 -5.85 -12.86 -4.34
C ILE A 47 -7.23 -12.43 -4.86
N ASN A 48 -8.18 -12.34 -3.95
CA ASN A 48 -9.58 -12.03 -4.18
C ASN A 48 -10.09 -11.12 -3.05
N GLU A 49 -11.21 -10.45 -3.29
CA GLU A 49 -11.95 -9.75 -2.25
C GLU A 49 -12.18 -10.70 -1.08
N LEU A 50 -11.76 -10.26 0.10
CA LEU A 50 -11.86 -11.02 1.34
C LEU A 50 -13.25 -10.80 1.93
N GLU A 51 -13.77 -11.84 2.57
CA GLU A 51 -14.94 -11.65 3.43
C GLU A 51 -14.53 -10.90 4.69
N TRP A 52 -15.47 -10.21 5.32
CA TRP A 52 -15.21 -9.39 6.50
C TRP A 52 -14.59 -10.19 7.66
N GLU A 53 -15.00 -11.46 7.84
CA GLU A 53 -14.40 -12.32 8.86
C GLU A 53 -12.92 -12.62 8.59
N ASP A 54 -12.53 -12.78 7.33
CA ASP A 54 -11.14 -13.04 6.94
C ASP A 54 -10.27 -11.79 7.19
N GLU A 55 -10.80 -10.60 6.87
CA GLU A 55 -10.11 -9.34 7.17
C GLU A 55 -9.84 -9.19 8.67
N ILE A 56 -10.83 -9.46 9.51
CA ILE A 56 -10.68 -9.40 10.97
C ILE A 56 -9.66 -10.42 11.48
N GLU A 57 -9.71 -11.69 11.02
CA GLU A 57 -8.73 -12.68 11.48
C GLU A 57 -7.30 -12.24 11.14
N ILE A 58 -7.10 -11.67 9.94
CA ILE A 58 -5.80 -11.18 9.50
C ILE A 58 -5.37 -9.94 10.29
N GLU A 59 -6.28 -8.99 10.55
CA GLU A 59 -5.98 -7.81 11.37
C GLU A 59 -5.63 -8.18 12.81
N ASP A 60 -6.42 -9.05 13.44
CA ASP A 60 -6.19 -9.54 14.80
C ASP A 60 -4.85 -10.27 14.92
N TYR A 61 -4.46 -10.98 13.86
CA TYR A 61 -3.17 -11.65 13.79
C TYR A 61 -1.99 -10.66 13.59
N LEU A 62 -2.10 -9.73 12.63
CA LEU A 62 -0.99 -8.85 12.24
C LEU A 62 -0.79 -7.69 13.21
N THR A 63 -1.87 -7.06 13.68
CA THR A 63 -1.82 -5.85 14.49
C THR A 63 -0.89 -5.96 15.70
N PRO A 64 -1.01 -6.96 16.60
CA PRO A 64 -0.12 -7.07 17.75
C PRO A 64 1.34 -7.33 17.36
N ILE A 65 1.58 -8.10 16.28
CA ILE A 65 2.91 -8.41 15.78
C ILE A 65 3.58 -7.14 15.25
N LEU A 66 2.88 -6.38 14.41
CA LEU A 66 3.40 -5.17 13.78
C LEU A 66 3.63 -4.06 14.81
N LYS A 67 2.72 -3.89 15.78
CA LYS A 67 2.90 -2.92 16.88
C LYS A 67 4.18 -3.19 17.66
N ASN A 68 4.40 -4.45 18.01
CA ASN A 68 5.60 -4.87 18.73
C ASN A 68 6.86 -4.72 17.87
N TYR A 69 6.80 -5.15 16.60
CA TYR A 69 7.92 -5.11 15.67
C TYR A 69 8.40 -3.69 15.37
N PHE A 70 7.47 -2.77 15.10
CA PHE A 70 7.80 -1.36 14.85
C PHE A 70 7.98 -0.54 16.12
N GLN A 71 7.64 -1.10 17.29
CA GLN A 71 7.56 -0.37 18.57
C GLN A 71 6.70 0.90 18.42
N HIS A 72 5.52 0.72 17.84
CA HIS A 72 4.61 1.81 17.47
C HIS A 72 3.15 1.34 17.56
N ASP A 73 2.33 2.06 18.32
CA ASP A 73 0.96 1.62 18.63
C ASP A 73 -0.05 1.88 17.50
N ASN A 74 0.21 2.88 16.65
CA ASN A 74 -0.72 3.31 15.62
C ASN A 74 -0.36 2.67 14.26
N ILE A 75 -0.82 1.43 14.07
CA ILE A 75 -0.69 0.70 12.81
C ILE A 75 -2.03 0.78 12.09
N HIS A 76 -2.04 1.30 10.86
CA HIS A 76 -3.22 1.34 10.02
C HIS A 76 -3.08 0.27 8.92
N ILE A 77 -4.02 -0.67 8.88
CA ILE A 77 -4.03 -1.73 7.86
C ILE A 77 -5.03 -1.36 6.77
N THR A 78 -4.63 -1.54 5.51
CA THR A 78 -5.48 -1.33 4.34
C THR A 78 -5.45 -2.56 3.45
N PHE A 79 -6.60 -3.20 3.25
CA PHE A 79 -6.74 -4.30 2.31
C PHE A 79 -7.01 -3.77 0.90
N ILE A 80 -6.35 -4.36 -0.10
CA ILE A 80 -6.60 -4.08 -1.50
C ILE A 80 -6.69 -5.38 -2.31
N THR A 81 -7.53 -5.36 -3.33
CA THR A 81 -7.73 -6.48 -4.24
C THR A 81 -7.78 -5.97 -5.68
N GLY A 82 -7.20 -6.71 -6.62
CA GLY A 82 -7.13 -6.28 -8.03
C GLY A 82 -6.37 -4.96 -8.25
N PHE A 83 -6.61 -4.32 -9.40
CA PHE A 83 -5.88 -3.11 -9.81
C PHE A 83 -6.58 -1.85 -9.31
N VAL A 84 -6.19 -1.39 -8.12
CA VAL A 84 -6.72 -0.18 -7.49
C VAL A 84 -5.71 0.94 -7.62
N TYR A 85 -6.08 2.04 -8.28
CA TYR A 85 -5.26 3.26 -8.32
C TYR A 85 -5.64 4.21 -7.18
N PRO A 86 -4.69 4.82 -6.44
CA PRO A 86 -3.23 4.73 -6.60
C PRO A 86 -2.56 3.59 -5.80
N PHE A 87 -3.32 2.83 -5.02
CA PHE A 87 -2.76 1.89 -4.03
C PHE A 87 -1.87 0.80 -4.64
N GLY A 88 -2.25 0.22 -5.77
CA GLY A 88 -1.44 -0.78 -6.47
C GLY A 88 -0.07 -0.24 -6.90
N GLU A 89 0.00 1.03 -7.32
CA GLU A 89 1.27 1.68 -7.64
C GLU A 89 2.12 1.91 -6.39
N LEU A 90 1.52 2.39 -5.30
CA LEU A 90 2.22 2.55 -4.01
C LEU A 90 2.78 1.21 -3.51
N LEU A 91 2.00 0.13 -3.62
CA LEU A 91 2.44 -1.22 -3.22
C LEU A 91 3.58 -1.72 -4.09
N ILE A 92 3.52 -1.54 -5.41
CA ILE A 92 4.59 -1.94 -6.34
C ILE A 92 5.86 -1.12 -6.09
N ASN A 93 5.73 0.18 -5.84
CA ASN A 93 6.88 1.08 -5.64
C ASN A 93 7.48 1.01 -4.23
N SER A 94 6.76 0.47 -3.25
CA SER A 94 7.30 0.29 -1.89
C SER A 94 8.59 -0.55 -1.94
N ASN A 95 9.63 -0.15 -1.21
CA ASN A 95 10.86 -0.94 -1.08
C ASN A 95 10.85 -1.84 0.16
N ASP A 96 9.77 -1.78 0.93
CA ASP A 96 9.62 -2.45 2.21
C ASP A 96 8.35 -3.30 2.21
N LYS A 97 8.49 -4.51 1.69
CA LYS A 97 7.39 -5.45 1.49
C LYS A 97 7.82 -6.90 1.74
N ILE A 98 6.86 -7.72 2.15
CA ILE A 98 6.94 -9.17 2.22
C ILE A 98 6.08 -9.72 1.07
N ILE A 99 6.68 -10.51 0.19
CA ILE A 99 5.97 -11.23 -0.87
C ILE A 99 5.75 -12.65 -0.38
N ILE A 100 4.49 -13.05 -0.25
CA ILE A 100 4.07 -14.35 0.28
C ILE A 100 3.86 -15.34 -0.87
N LEU A 101 3.22 -14.88 -1.95
CA LEU A 101 2.95 -15.67 -3.16
C LEU A 101 3.66 -15.04 -4.37
N GLU A 102 4.89 -15.48 -4.62
CA GLU A 102 5.78 -14.84 -5.61
C GLU A 102 5.21 -14.83 -7.03
N GLU A 103 4.70 -15.96 -7.52
CA GLU A 103 4.11 -16.06 -8.86
C GLU A 103 2.90 -15.11 -9.01
N LYS A 104 2.01 -15.08 -8.01
CA LYS A 104 0.84 -14.19 -8.01
C LYS A 104 1.23 -12.72 -7.92
N TYR A 105 2.31 -12.41 -7.21
CA TYR A 105 2.83 -11.05 -7.16
C TYR A 105 3.38 -10.61 -8.52
N LEU A 106 4.12 -11.49 -9.20
CA LEU A 106 4.62 -11.20 -10.54
C LEU A 106 3.47 -10.98 -11.54
N ASP A 107 2.46 -11.85 -11.53
CA ASP A 107 1.24 -11.69 -12.32
C ASP A 107 0.56 -10.34 -12.05
N TYR A 108 0.47 -9.96 -10.77
CA TYR A 108 -0.08 -8.67 -10.36
C TYR A 108 0.69 -7.49 -10.93
N VAL A 109 2.04 -7.50 -10.85
CA VAL A 109 2.88 -6.41 -11.39
C VAL A 109 2.71 -6.27 -12.90
N LEU A 110 2.70 -7.38 -13.63
CA LEU A 110 2.52 -7.39 -15.08
C LEU A 110 1.12 -6.89 -15.48
N GLY A 111 0.09 -7.37 -14.79
CA GLY A 111 -1.28 -6.94 -15.01
C GLY A 111 -1.50 -5.46 -14.68
N TYR A 112 -1.00 -5.01 -13.53
CA TYR A 112 -1.07 -3.60 -13.13
C TYR A 112 -0.34 -2.69 -14.12
N SER A 113 0.80 -3.12 -14.66
CA SER A 113 1.52 -2.37 -15.70
C SER A 113 0.70 -2.18 -16.97
N THR A 114 -0.13 -3.16 -17.34
CA THR A 114 -1.07 -3.02 -18.47
C THR A 114 -2.20 -2.06 -18.14
N PHE A 115 -2.83 -2.24 -16.97
CA PHE A 115 -3.86 -1.35 -16.46
C PHE A 115 -3.39 0.12 -16.36
N LYS A 116 -2.15 0.35 -15.90
CA LYS A 116 -1.57 1.69 -15.78
C LYS A 116 -1.41 2.36 -17.15
N ARG A 117 -0.90 1.64 -18.15
CA ARG A 117 -0.75 2.15 -19.53
C ARG A 117 -2.08 2.64 -20.09
N ASP A 118 -3.16 1.90 -19.88
CA ASP A 118 -4.50 2.30 -20.35
C ASP A 118 -5.02 3.57 -19.64
N ARG A 119 -4.48 3.91 -18.46
CA ARG A 119 -4.85 5.08 -17.67
C ARG A 119 -3.91 6.27 -17.80
N GLU A 120 -2.73 6.12 -18.41
CA GLU A 120 -1.75 7.21 -18.56
C GLU A 120 -2.38 8.46 -19.21
N TYR A 121 -3.22 8.25 -20.22
CA TYR A 121 -3.91 9.35 -20.88
C TYR A 121 -4.89 10.11 -19.96
N LEU A 122 -5.53 9.40 -19.03
CA LEU A 122 -6.42 10.03 -18.04
C LEU A 122 -5.62 10.85 -17.02
N GLU A 123 -4.41 10.43 -16.66
CA GLU A 123 -3.54 11.21 -15.78
C GLU A 123 -3.02 12.47 -16.48
N ILE A 124 -2.66 12.40 -17.77
CA ILE A 124 -2.30 13.58 -18.57
C ILE A 124 -3.44 14.60 -18.57
N ILE A 125 -4.67 14.18 -18.90
CA ILE A 125 -5.85 15.05 -18.87
C ILE A 125 -6.09 15.64 -17.48
N ARG A 126 -5.90 14.83 -16.42
CA ARG A 126 -6.04 15.30 -15.03
C ARG A 126 -5.01 16.38 -14.70
N GLU A 127 -3.76 16.21 -15.09
CA GLU A 127 -2.70 17.19 -14.86
C GLU A 127 -2.96 18.50 -15.61
N GLU A 128 -3.40 18.43 -16.87
CA GLU A 128 -3.83 19.59 -17.65
C GLU A 128 -4.97 20.33 -16.97
N ASN A 129 -6.03 19.61 -16.57
CA ASN A 129 -7.16 20.21 -15.85
C ASN A 129 -6.75 20.86 -14.51
N LEU A 130 -5.84 20.21 -13.76
CA LEU A 130 -5.32 20.76 -12.51
C LEU A 130 -4.49 22.02 -12.73
N LYS A 131 -3.77 22.11 -13.84
CA LYS A 131 -3.01 23.30 -14.25
C LYS A 131 -3.97 24.44 -14.61
N ASP A 132 -4.98 24.17 -15.43
CA ASP A 132 -6.01 25.15 -15.81
C ASP A 132 -6.76 25.67 -14.58
N LEU A 133 -7.10 24.80 -13.63
CA LEU A 133 -7.71 25.18 -12.35
C LEU A 133 -6.82 26.10 -11.52
N LYS A 134 -5.50 25.87 -11.49
CA LYS A 134 -4.55 26.74 -10.78
C LYS A 134 -4.42 28.09 -11.48
N GLU A 135 -4.38 28.12 -12.80
CA GLU A 135 -4.29 29.36 -13.58
C GLU A 135 -5.55 30.22 -13.42
N ASN A 136 -6.74 29.61 -13.47
CA ASN A 136 -8.01 30.27 -13.17
C ASN A 136 -8.08 30.80 -11.73
N ARG A 137 -7.63 30.01 -10.74
CA ARG A 137 -7.59 30.45 -9.32
C ARG A 137 -6.62 31.59 -9.06
N ASN A 138 -5.57 31.71 -9.86
CA ASN A 138 -4.58 32.77 -9.75
C ASN A 138 -4.95 34.02 -10.55
N GLY A 139 -6.15 34.08 -11.16
CA GLY A 139 -6.65 35.26 -11.88
C GLY A 139 -5.85 35.59 -13.14
N LEU A 140 -5.20 34.59 -13.75
CA LEU A 140 -4.45 34.75 -15.01
C LEU A 140 -5.31 34.60 -16.27
N LEU A 141 -6.64 34.43 -16.09
CA LEU A 141 -7.67 34.46 -17.13
C LEU A 141 -8.81 35.40 -16.71
#